data_AF-J9FU95-F1
#
_entry.id   AF-J9FU95-F1
#
_cell.length_a   1.000
_cell.length_b   1.000
_cell.length_c   1.000
_cell.angle_alpha   90.00
_cell.angle_beta   90.00
_cell.angle_gamma   90.00
#
_symmetry.space_group_name_H-M   'P 1'
#
loop_
_entity.id
_entity.type
_entity.pdbx_description
1 polymer ?
#
loop_
_entity_poly.entity_id
_entity_poly.type
_entity_poly.pdbx_seq_one_letter_code
_entity_poly.pdbx_strand_id
1 'polypeptide(L)'
;WGITPLQIFLHKDEGHWLKGQPEAEDKESFQIRNRWFKPNYHAHIVFDWMNHETGKSRKLNDEDMATMQTLASNILLMERGQAKAVTGKEHLERNDFIIEKQKTKLQRIEETKRHKEQQVSLAEQELKQVKAEIRTDKL
;
A
#
# COMPACT_ATOMS: atom_id res chain seq x y z
N TRP A 1 13.36 28.32 0.60
CA TRP A 1 13.16 27.78 1.96
C TRP A 1 14.34 27.99 2.91
N GLY A 2 15.59 28.07 2.41
CA GLY A 2 16.75 28.34 3.29
C GLY A 2 17.07 27.17 4.23
N ILE A 3 16.69 25.96 3.84
CA ILE A 3 17.10 24.70 4.46
C ILE A 3 18.16 24.06 3.58
N THR A 4 19.11 23.34 4.18
CA THR A 4 20.26 22.77 3.45
C THR A 4 20.39 21.29 3.79
N PRO A 5 20.59 20.38 2.81
CA PRO A 5 20.83 18.98 3.14
C PRO A 5 22.16 18.81 3.87
N LEU A 6 22.14 18.10 4.99
CA LEU A 6 23.34 17.75 5.77
C LEU A 6 23.82 16.33 5.46
N GLN A 7 22.88 15.38 5.39
CA GLN A 7 23.18 13.97 5.17
C GLN A 7 22.11 13.34 4.29
N ILE A 8 22.55 12.39 3.47
CA ILE A 8 21.68 11.58 2.61
C ILE A 8 22.08 10.11 2.79
N PHE A 9 21.12 9.28 3.17
CA PHE A 9 21.26 7.83 3.27
C PHE A 9 20.38 7.17 2.22
N LEU A 10 20.93 6.22 1.47
CA LEU A 10 20.22 5.49 0.43
C LEU A 10 20.03 4.04 0.87
N HIS A 11 18.78 3.57 0.88
CA HIS A 11 18.44 2.18 1.14
C HIS A 11 18.18 1.45 -0.19
N LYS A 12 18.91 0.35 -0.39
CA LYS A 12 18.81 -0.53 -1.56
C LYS A 12 18.61 -2.01 -1.21
N ASP A 13 18.55 -2.27 0.09
CA ASP A 13 18.50 -3.58 0.74
C ASP A 13 17.09 -3.89 1.30
N GLU A 14 16.16 -2.94 1.20
CA GLU A 14 14.78 -3.10 1.66
C GLU A 14 13.81 -3.51 0.55
N GLY A 15 12.65 -4.04 0.93
CA GLY A 15 11.59 -4.45 0.01
C GLY A 15 10.69 -5.52 0.59
N HIS A 16 9.96 -6.23 -0.27
CA HIS A 16 9.11 -7.35 0.15
C HIS A 16 9.06 -8.47 -0.90
N TRP A 17 8.83 -9.69 -0.41
CA TRP A 17 8.63 -10.86 -1.25
C TRP A 17 7.20 -10.89 -1.79
N LEU A 18 7.07 -11.11 -3.09
CA LEU A 18 5.78 -11.30 -3.74
C LEU A 18 5.28 -12.73 -3.55
N LYS A 19 3.95 -12.89 -3.52
CA LYS A 19 3.31 -14.21 -3.42
C LYS A 19 3.19 -14.94 -4.76
N GLY A 20 3.49 -14.25 -5.86
CA GLY A 20 3.34 -14.74 -7.23
C GLY A 20 4.19 -13.91 -8.19
N GLN A 21 3.95 -14.12 -9.48
CA GLN A 21 4.57 -13.32 -10.52
C GLN A 21 4.10 -11.85 -10.40
N PRO A 22 5.01 -10.87 -10.59
CA PRO A 22 4.64 -9.47 -10.61
C PRO A 22 3.73 -9.14 -11.80
N GLU A 23 3.03 -8.01 -11.70
CA GLU A 23 2.20 -7.46 -12.78
C GLU A 23 3.06 -7.15 -14.02
N ALA A 24 2.46 -7.19 -15.21
CA ALA A 24 3.19 -7.01 -16.48
C ALA A 24 3.89 -5.63 -16.60
N GLU A 25 3.39 -4.63 -15.89
CA GLU A 25 3.94 -3.26 -15.85
C GLU A 25 5.06 -3.09 -14.82
N ASP A 26 5.25 -4.06 -13.91
CA ASP A 26 6.29 -4.01 -12.88
C ASP A 26 7.65 -4.36 -13.49
N LYS A 27 8.45 -3.32 -13.69
CA LYS A 27 9.79 -3.40 -14.27
C LYS A 27 10.92 -3.52 -13.23
N GLU A 28 10.58 -3.46 -11.94
CA GLU A 28 11.58 -3.38 -10.87
C GLU A 28 11.73 -4.68 -10.09
N SER A 29 10.69 -5.52 -10.06
CA SER A 29 10.72 -6.81 -9.39
C SER A 29 11.64 -7.79 -10.11
N PHE A 30 12.38 -8.60 -9.34
CA PHE A 30 13.32 -9.58 -9.90
C PHE A 30 13.27 -10.91 -9.14
N GLN A 31 13.75 -11.98 -9.78
CA GLN A 31 13.66 -13.33 -9.23
C GLN A 31 14.95 -13.74 -8.51
N ILE A 32 14.82 -14.22 -7.28
CA ILE A 32 15.88 -14.82 -6.48
C ILE A 32 15.42 -16.24 -6.10
N ARG A 33 16.15 -17.27 -6.53
CA ARG A 33 15.88 -18.69 -6.18
C ARG A 33 14.40 -19.07 -6.33
N ASN A 34 13.82 -18.73 -7.48
CA ASN A 34 12.42 -18.98 -7.85
C ASN A 34 11.35 -18.16 -7.09
N ARG A 35 11.72 -17.18 -6.26
CA ARG A 35 10.79 -16.23 -5.64
C ARG A 35 11.00 -14.83 -6.17
N TRP A 36 9.92 -14.08 -6.32
CA TRP A 36 9.95 -12.70 -6.77
C TRP A 36 10.13 -11.75 -5.59
N PHE A 37 11.10 -10.84 -5.69
CA PHE A 37 11.35 -9.78 -4.73
C PHE A 37 11.07 -8.43 -5.38
N LYS A 38 10.31 -7.59 -4.69
CA LYS A 38 10.07 -6.20 -5.07
C LYS A 38 10.90 -5.29 -4.16
N PRO A 39 11.97 -4.64 -4.69
CA PRO A 39 12.77 -3.73 -3.89
C PRO A 39 11.97 -2.49 -3.50
N ASN A 40 12.38 -1.83 -2.42
CA ASN A 40 11.88 -0.53 -1.99
C ASN A 40 13.04 0.45 -1.89
N TYR A 41 13.45 1.02 -3.03
CA TYR A 41 14.51 2.02 -3.07
C TYR A 41 14.02 3.35 -2.52
N HIS A 42 14.66 3.84 -1.47
CA HIS A 42 14.31 5.14 -0.88
C HIS A 42 15.52 5.80 -0.22
N ALA A 43 15.38 7.10 0.05
CA ALA A 43 16.42 7.91 0.66
C ALA A 43 15.89 8.58 1.93
N HIS A 44 16.72 8.60 2.98
CA HIS A 44 16.53 9.49 4.13
C HIS A 44 17.45 10.69 3.99
N ILE A 45 16.87 11.89 4.05
CA ILE A 45 17.63 13.14 3.97
C ILE A 45 17.45 13.88 5.28
N VAL A 46 18.57 14.19 5.93
CA VAL A 46 18.60 15.08 7.10
C VAL A 46 18.89 16.48 6.58
N PHE A 47 17.98 17.40 6.86
CA PHE A 47 18.13 18.81 6.50
C PHE A 47 18.50 19.62 7.74
N ASP A 48 19.33 20.64 7.51
CA ASP A 48 19.52 21.74 8.43
C ASP A 48 18.40 22.77 8.23
N TRP A 49 17.65 23.01 9.29
CA TRP A 49 16.57 23.98 9.32
C TRP A 49 16.96 25.24 10.08
N MET A 50 18.18 25.36 10.59
CA MET A 50 18.60 26.52 11.38
C MET A 50 18.91 27.71 10.48
N ASN A 51 18.37 28.88 10.84
CA ASN A 51 18.90 30.14 10.35
C ASN A 51 20.15 30.51 11.16
N HIS A 52 21.32 30.29 10.59
CA HIS A 52 22.62 30.54 11.23
C HIS A 52 22.88 32.01 11.61
N GLU A 53 22.16 32.96 11.02
CA GLU A 53 22.28 34.38 11.39
C GLU A 53 21.49 34.71 12.67
N THR A 54 20.35 34.06 12.89
CA THR A 54 19.41 34.38 13.99
C THR A 54 19.32 33.31 15.07
N GLY A 55 19.89 32.12 14.82
CA GLY A 55 19.80 30.94 15.68
C GLY A 55 18.41 30.28 15.71
N LYS A 56 17.43 30.79 14.95
CA LYS A 56 16.06 30.26 14.95
C LYS A 56 15.85 29.23 13.84
N SER A 57 15.01 28.22 14.08
CA SER A 57 14.59 27.29 13.03
C SER A 57 13.70 28.00 12.00
N ARG A 58 13.98 27.76 10.71
CA ARG A 58 13.07 27.99 9.61
C ARG A 58 11.86 27.08 9.82
N LYS A 59 10.64 27.63 9.75
CA LYS A 59 9.40 26.85 9.80
C LYS A 59 8.78 26.87 8.42
N LEU A 60 8.51 25.69 7.87
CA LEU A 60 7.78 25.54 6.62
C LEU A 60 6.30 25.32 6.92
N ASN A 61 5.45 25.99 6.17
CA ASN A 61 4.00 25.83 6.27
C ASN A 61 3.48 24.86 5.19
N ASP A 62 2.17 24.63 5.15
CA ASP A 62 1.56 23.71 4.21
C ASP A 62 1.76 24.13 2.74
N GLU A 63 1.79 25.43 2.45
CA GLU A 63 2.02 25.97 1.11
C GLU A 63 3.46 25.73 0.64
N ASP A 64 4.44 25.92 1.53
CA ASP A 64 5.84 25.59 1.30
C ASP A 64 5.99 24.10 0.96
N MET A 65 5.37 23.23 1.77
CA MET A 65 5.42 21.78 1.56
C MET A 65 4.74 21.36 0.26
N ALA A 66 3.58 21.95 -0.07
CA ALA A 66 2.88 21.69 -1.32
C ALA A 66 3.69 22.12 -2.55
N THR A 67 4.38 23.26 -2.46
CA THR A 67 5.28 23.78 -3.50
C THR A 67 6.49 22.88 -3.66
N MET A 68 7.08 22.42 -2.56
CA MET A 68 8.21 21.50 -2.57
C MET A 68 7.83 20.15 -3.21
N GLN A 69 6.65 19.61 -2.92
CA GLN A 69 6.14 18.39 -3.57
C GLN A 69 6.00 18.56 -5.08
N THR A 70 5.45 19.69 -5.55
CA THR A 70 5.33 20.01 -6.98
C THR A 70 6.70 20.17 -7.64
N LEU A 71 7.64 20.85 -6.97
CA LEU A 71 8.99 21.00 -7.48
C LEU A 71 9.69 19.64 -7.61
N ALA A 72 9.58 18.79 -6.60
CA ALA A 72 10.16 17.46 -6.60
C ALA A 72 9.59 16.58 -7.72
N SER A 73 8.26 16.57 -7.93
CA SER A 73 7.64 15.81 -9.02
C SER A 73 8.13 16.28 -10.39
N ASN A 74 8.28 17.60 -10.57
CA ASN A 74 8.77 18.18 -11.82
C ASN A 74 10.25 17.83 -12.07
N ILE A 75 11.12 17.94 -11.06
CA ILE A 75 12.55 17.63 -11.19
C ILE A 75 12.76 16.14 -11.48
N LEU A 76 12.01 15.28 -10.80
CA LEU A 76 12.12 13.83 -10.93
C LEU A 76 11.37 13.28 -12.15
N LEU A 77 10.63 14.13 -12.87
CA LEU A 77 9.77 13.74 -13.99
C LEU A 77 8.76 12.65 -13.60
N MET A 78 8.21 12.77 -12.40
CA MET A 78 7.23 11.83 -11.83
C MET A 78 5.86 12.49 -11.69
N GLU A 79 4.81 11.68 -11.65
CA GLU A 79 3.47 12.16 -11.34
C GLU A 79 3.40 12.68 -9.90
N ARG A 80 2.79 13.86 -9.71
CA ARG A 80 2.59 14.46 -8.40
C ARG A 80 1.49 13.71 -7.64
N GLY A 81 1.72 13.44 -6.36
CA GLY A 81 0.68 12.90 -5.47
C GLY A 81 -0.58 13.79 -5.39
N GLN A 82 -1.73 13.13 -5.21
CA GLN A 82 -3.02 13.81 -5.04
C GLN A 82 -3.13 14.48 -3.67
N ALA A 83 -3.84 15.60 -3.61
CA ALA A 83 -4.03 16.34 -2.37
C ALA A 83 -4.84 15.53 -1.33
N LYS A 84 -4.55 15.78 -0.04
CA LYS A 84 -5.28 15.19 1.08
C LYS A 84 -6.79 15.44 1.02
N ALA A 85 -7.21 16.64 0.60
CA ALA A 85 -8.62 16.98 0.44
C ALA A 85 -9.36 16.10 -0.58
N VAL A 86 -8.65 15.52 -1.55
CA VAL A 86 -9.21 14.63 -2.56
C VAL A 86 -9.18 13.18 -2.07
N THR A 87 -8.08 12.76 -1.45
CA THR A 87 -7.86 11.36 -1.08
C THR A 87 -8.40 10.98 0.29
N GLY A 88 -8.57 11.95 1.18
CA GLY A 88 -8.90 11.73 2.60
C GLY A 88 -7.81 10.99 3.39
N LYS A 89 -6.63 10.77 2.81
CA LYS A 89 -5.57 9.96 3.43
C LYS A 89 -4.78 10.78 4.45
N GLU A 90 -4.66 10.24 5.65
CA GLU A 90 -3.75 10.72 6.68
C GLU A 90 -2.40 10.01 6.61
N HIS A 91 -1.36 10.66 7.11
CA HIS A 91 -0.12 9.96 7.38
C HIS A 91 -0.35 8.98 8.53
N LEU A 92 -0.01 7.72 8.32
CA LEU A 92 -0.05 6.69 9.34
C LEU A 92 1.37 6.33 9.71
N GLU A 93 1.63 6.28 11.01
CA GLU A 93 2.84 5.68 11.53
C GLU A 93 2.94 4.22 11.06
N ARG A 94 4.16 3.69 10.98
CA ARG A 94 4.42 2.35 10.43
C ARG A 94 3.50 1.27 11.02
N ASN A 95 3.30 1.28 12.34
CA ASN A 95 2.49 0.27 13.01
C ASN A 95 1.00 0.42 12.67
N ASP A 96 0.49 1.66 12.61
CA ASP A 96 -0.90 1.94 12.25
C ASP A 96 -1.18 1.53 10.80
N PHE A 97 -0.25 1.82 9.89
CA PHE A 97 -0.32 1.38 8.51
C PHE A 97 -0.38 -0.16 8.39
N ILE A 98 0.44 -0.88 9.18
CA ILE A 98 0.42 -2.34 9.21
C ILE A 98 -0.92 -2.87 9.72
N ILE A 99 -1.44 -2.28 10.81
CA ILE A 99 -2.72 -2.66 11.42
C ILE A 99 -3.87 -2.45 10.42
N GLU A 100 -3.94 -1.28 9.79
CA GLU A 100 -4.98 -0.96 8.81
C GLU A 100 -4.93 -1.93 7.62
N LYS A 101 -3.74 -2.17 7.07
CA LYS A 101 -3.54 -3.13 5.97
C LYS A 101 -3.98 -4.54 6.36
N GLN A 102 -3.69 -4.98 7.58
CA GLN A 102 -4.14 -6.29 8.08
C GLN A 102 -5.66 -6.34 8.28
N LYS A 103 -6.27 -5.27 8.79
CA LYS A 103 -7.71 -5.15 8.99
C LYS A 103 -8.47 -5.23 7.67
N THR A 104 -8.05 -4.47 6.65
CA THR A 104 -8.66 -4.55 5.31
C THR A 104 -8.52 -5.95 4.71
N LYS A 105 -7.38 -6.61 4.93
CA LYS A 105 -7.16 -7.97 4.46
C LYS A 105 -8.06 -8.98 5.18
N LEU A 106 -8.26 -8.84 6.49
CA LEU A 106 -9.18 -9.67 7.27
C LEU A 106 -10.62 -9.53 6.77
N GLN A 107 -11.09 -8.30 6.55
CA GLN A 107 -12.43 -8.03 6.02
C GLN A 107 -12.67 -8.72 4.68
N ARG A 108 -11.74 -8.63 3.73
CA ARG A 108 -11.84 -9.33 2.43
C ARG A 108 -11.93 -10.85 2.57
N ILE A 109 -11.17 -11.43 3.51
CA ILE A 109 -11.21 -12.87 3.78
C ILE A 109 -12.57 -13.25 4.37
N GLU A 110 -13.09 -12.45 5.29
CA GLU A 110 -14.38 -12.68 5.93
C GLU A 110 -15.56 -12.58 4.94
N GLU A 111 -15.55 -11.59 4.04
CA GLU A 111 -16.50 -11.47 2.94
C GLU A 111 -16.43 -12.70 2.00
N THR A 112 -15.21 -13.11 1.62
CA THR A 112 -15.01 -14.28 0.77
C THR A 112 -15.50 -15.56 1.46
N LYS A 113 -15.24 -15.70 2.77
CA LYS A 113 -15.70 -16.82 3.57
C LYS A 113 -17.23 -16.88 3.59
N ARG A 114 -17.89 -15.75 3.90
CA ARG A 114 -19.36 -15.65 3.93
C ARG A 114 -19.97 -16.03 2.58
N HIS A 115 -19.39 -15.54 1.48
CA HIS A 115 -19.85 -15.90 0.14
C HIS A 115 -19.73 -17.40 -0.15
N LYS A 116 -18.61 -18.04 0.25
CA LYS A 116 -18.44 -19.49 0.09
C LYS A 116 -19.41 -20.28 0.97
N GLU A 117 -19.65 -19.86 2.21
CA GLU A 117 -20.62 -20.50 3.10
C GLU A 117 -22.04 -20.45 2.52
N GLN A 118 -22.42 -19.33 1.90
CA GLN A 118 -23.69 -19.22 1.18
C GLN A 118 -23.78 -20.18 -0.01
N GLN A 119 -22.71 -20.31 -0.81
CA GLN A 119 -22.68 -21.26 -1.92
C GLN A 119 -22.80 -22.72 -1.45
N VAL A 120 -22.11 -23.09 -0.36
CA VAL A 120 -22.19 -24.44 0.21
C VAL A 120 -23.61 -24.72 0.70
N SER A 121 -24.24 -23.77 1.41
CA SER A 121 -25.62 -23.91 1.89
C SER A 121 -26.62 -24.13 0.75
N LEU A 122 -26.48 -23.39 -0.35
CA LEU A 122 -27.31 -23.58 -1.54
C LEU A 122 -27.11 -24.97 -2.17
N ALA A 123 -25.86 -25.38 -2.36
CA ALA A 123 -25.54 -26.70 -2.89
C ALA A 123 -26.06 -27.85 -2.01
N GLU A 124 -26.04 -27.68 -0.67
CA GLU A 124 -26.61 -28.64 0.27
C GLU A 124 -28.15 -28.72 0.17
N GLN A 125 -28.83 -27.60 -0.07
CA GLN A 125 -30.28 -27.58 -0.28
C GLN A 125 -30.66 -28.25 -1.61
N GLU A 126 -29.97 -27.93 -2.69
CA GLU A 126 -30.16 -28.57 -4.00
C GLU A 126 -29.94 -30.09 -3.90
N LEU A 127 -28.87 -30.53 -3.23
CA LEU A 127 -28.58 -31.95 -3.03
C LEU A 127 -29.69 -32.65 -2.24
N LYS A 128 -30.30 -31.99 -1.25
CA LYS A 128 -31.45 -32.53 -0.50
C LYS A 128 -32.68 -32.66 -1.38
N GLN A 129 -32.96 -31.67 -2.23
CA GLN A 129 -34.09 -31.70 -3.17
C GLN A 129 -33.94 -32.82 -4.20
N VAL A 130 -32.79 -32.91 -4.87
CA VAL A 130 -32.49 -33.99 -5.84
C VAL A 130 -32.62 -35.37 -5.20
N LYS A 131 -32.13 -35.55 -3.96
CA LYS A 131 -32.29 -36.82 -3.23
C LYS A 131 -33.75 -37.15 -2.90
N ALA A 132 -34.58 -36.14 -2.64
CA ALA A 132 -36.01 -36.35 -2.38
C ALA A 132 -36.76 -36.74 -3.65
N GLU A 133 -36.50 -36.08 -4.78
CA GLU A 133 -37.10 -36.37 -6.09
C GLU A 133 -36.77 -37.80 -6.58
N ILE A 134 -35.50 -38.22 -6.46
CA ILE A 134 -35.08 -39.59 -6.80
C ILE A 134 -35.80 -40.64 -5.95
N ARG A 135 -36.17 -40.30 -4.70
CA ARG A 135 -36.87 -41.22 -3.79
C ARG A 135 -38.34 -41.36 -4.15
N THR A 136 -38.97 -40.32 -4.67
CA THR A 136 -40.39 -40.34 -5.08
C THR A 136 -40.60 -40.98 -6.45
N ASP A 137 -39.63 -40.90 -7.37
CA ASP A 137 -39.71 -41.53 -8.70
C ASP A 137 -39.50 -43.07 -8.70
N LYS A 138 -39.07 -43.65 -7.56
CA LYS A 138 -38.86 -45.10 -7.40
C LYS A 138 -40.03 -45.85 -6.75
N LEU A 139 -41.17 -45.18 -6.56
CA LEU A 139 -42.43 -45.74 -6.04
C LEU A 139 -43.45 -45.89 -7.16
#